data_AF-A0A952SEW3-F1
#
_entry.id   AF-A0A952SEW3-F1
#
_cell.length_a   1.000
_cell.length_b   1.000
_cell.length_c   1.000
_cell.angle_alpha   90.00
_cell.angle_beta   90.00
_cell.angle_gamma   90.00
#
_symmetry.space_group_name_H-M   'P 1'
#
loop_
_entity.id
_entity.type
_entity.pdbx_description
1 polymer ?
#
loop_
_entity_poly.entity_id
_entity_poly.type
_entity_poly.pdbx_seq_one_letter_code
_entity_poly.pdbx_strand_id
1 'polypeptide(L)'
;MNWSEGITHLFLRRCIVLCSMVVFLAAASGTATSAQQATVNVLLPQVALAYDDRDYTKALLLLDRILTLEPNNARANYYKGLVFLSQEKPELATQALTTAHADDPQDLFIRYHLGQAYFLQKHYDQAEPLLSGVYAEQPKLEHVGFYMGFLQYQRKAYPEALVAFSHVELEKTDPEMRKLVRSYKGLTLANLGRPSEAIKEIDAATEIQAQDSFSRSIQSVRDTLASVRHPGQRFRASLGFGAFYSDNVALNPNRSGDTFAESLRSRSTTSPGLLMSAYGEYAWLRNGPWESTVSYNFFQTVNLNDGLSRFNIQDHQVTGAGYYRGTLKDMPYQVGLSYAYDYLFLGQDGFLSRHTPTLSGTLVESSRHMTTALFRFQDKTFYREPDQSGHFSAFERDAMNWMGGVTHTFRFQEDRYLVSLGYQYDVEDAKGSDFSYSGHRLLVGGLYTFPWGGTRFRYDYQVHWRGYRSLNLAFPSTASGTVRREDTEQMHFARLEQPLPYNFVVSLQYQRIQNDSNLAVYDYAQNIFYLVTTWTY
;
A
#
# COMPACT_ATOMS: atom_id res chain seq x y z
N MET A 1 -90.70 -44.90 63.55
CA MET A 1 -90.99 -44.43 62.18
C MET A 1 -89.77 -43.70 61.66
N ASN A 2 -89.26 -44.18 60.52
CA ASN A 2 -87.92 -43.97 59.98
C ASN A 2 -87.60 -42.52 59.61
N TRP A 3 -86.43 -42.05 60.07
CA TRP A 3 -85.72 -40.88 59.56
C TRP A 3 -84.29 -41.31 59.21
N SER A 4 -84.04 -41.82 57.99
CA SER A 4 -82.67 -42.02 57.50
C SER A 4 -82.49 -42.19 55.99
N GLU A 5 -83.35 -41.61 55.13
CA GLU A 5 -83.19 -41.76 53.66
C GLU A 5 -83.13 -40.44 52.86
N GLY A 6 -82.92 -39.30 53.53
CA GLY A 6 -83.01 -37.99 52.87
C GLY A 6 -81.71 -37.38 52.30
N ILE A 7 -80.51 -37.89 52.65
CA ILE A 7 -79.26 -37.11 52.46
C ILE A 7 -78.27 -37.76 51.47
N THR A 8 -78.38 -39.06 51.18
CA THR A 8 -77.41 -39.77 50.33
C THR A 8 -77.65 -39.63 48.82
N HIS A 9 -78.88 -39.38 48.36
CA HIS A 9 -79.17 -39.29 46.92
C HIS A 9 -78.88 -37.92 46.28
N LEU A 10 -78.86 -36.83 47.05
CA LEU A 10 -78.59 -35.48 46.52
C LEU A 10 -77.09 -35.21 46.32
N PHE A 11 -76.23 -35.82 47.14
CA PHE A 11 -74.77 -35.71 47.01
C PHE A 11 -74.24 -36.54 45.82
N LEU A 12 -74.76 -37.75 45.60
CA LEU A 12 -74.30 -38.63 44.52
C LEU A 12 -74.64 -38.08 43.12
N ARG A 13 -75.82 -37.46 42.95
CA ARG A 13 -76.19 -36.79 41.67
C ARG A 13 -75.38 -35.52 41.40
N ARG A 14 -75.00 -34.75 42.42
CA ARG A 14 -74.11 -33.59 42.25
C ARG A 14 -72.67 -33.98 41.92
N CYS A 15 -72.16 -35.08 42.48
CA CYS A 15 -70.83 -35.60 42.13
C CYS A 15 -70.76 -36.20 40.71
N ILE A 16 -71.83 -36.85 40.21
CA ILE A 16 -71.84 -37.40 38.84
C ILE A 16 -71.93 -36.26 37.81
N VAL A 17 -72.70 -35.21 38.07
CA VAL A 17 -72.75 -34.03 37.18
C VAL A 17 -71.42 -33.27 37.21
N LEU A 18 -70.79 -33.07 38.38
CA LEU A 18 -69.45 -32.46 38.46
C LEU A 18 -68.38 -33.33 37.77
N CYS A 19 -68.37 -34.65 37.96
CA CYS A 19 -67.43 -35.54 37.27
C CYS A 19 -67.66 -35.54 35.75
N SER A 20 -68.90 -35.50 35.27
CA SER A 20 -69.19 -35.41 33.83
C SER A 20 -68.79 -34.06 33.21
N MET A 21 -68.92 -32.95 33.96
CA MET A 21 -68.46 -31.62 33.53
C MET A 21 -66.93 -31.53 33.50
N VAL A 22 -66.23 -32.13 34.48
CA VAL A 22 -64.75 -32.18 34.51
C VAL A 22 -64.19 -33.08 33.42
N VAL A 23 -64.86 -34.19 33.07
CA VAL A 23 -64.47 -35.05 31.94
C VAL A 23 -64.74 -34.38 30.58
N PHE A 24 -65.81 -33.59 30.44
CA PHE A 24 -66.05 -32.80 29.22
C PHE A 24 -65.08 -31.61 29.05
N LEU A 25 -64.72 -30.93 30.15
CA LEU A 25 -63.71 -29.86 30.13
C LEU A 25 -62.29 -30.40 29.88
N ALA A 26 -61.98 -31.62 30.34
CA ALA A 26 -60.71 -32.31 30.04
C ALA A 26 -60.64 -32.84 28.59
N ALA A 27 -61.77 -33.26 28.01
CA ALA A 27 -61.85 -33.66 26.60
C ALA A 27 -61.80 -32.45 25.62
N ALA A 28 -62.34 -31.30 26.02
CA ALA A 28 -62.27 -30.06 25.25
C ALA A 28 -60.86 -29.44 25.24
N SER A 29 -60.10 -29.54 26.33
CA SER A 29 -58.71 -29.05 26.39
C SER A 29 -57.75 -29.95 25.60
N GLY A 30 -57.95 -31.27 25.59
CA GLY A 30 -57.14 -32.19 24.77
C GLY A 30 -57.35 -32.04 23.25
N THR A 31 -58.53 -31.61 22.80
CA THR A 31 -58.82 -31.35 21.38
C THR A 31 -58.37 -29.98 20.90
N ALA A 32 -58.47 -28.94 21.75
CA ALA A 32 -57.94 -27.62 21.43
C ALA A 32 -56.41 -27.62 21.32
N THR A 33 -55.72 -28.31 22.24
CA THR A 33 -54.25 -28.40 22.24
C THR A 33 -53.74 -29.18 21.01
N SER A 34 -54.40 -30.28 20.64
CA SER A 34 -54.03 -31.06 19.45
C SER A 34 -54.30 -30.32 18.13
N ALA A 35 -55.39 -29.54 18.04
CA ALA A 35 -55.67 -28.69 16.88
C ALA A 35 -54.69 -27.50 16.75
N GLN A 36 -54.30 -26.90 17.88
CA GLN A 36 -53.33 -25.81 17.94
C GLN A 36 -51.94 -26.29 17.50
N GLN A 37 -51.51 -27.44 18.01
CA GLN A 37 -50.23 -28.07 17.65
C GLN A 37 -50.22 -28.55 16.19
N ALA A 38 -51.33 -29.08 15.67
CA ALA A 38 -51.48 -29.39 14.24
C ALA A 38 -51.40 -28.14 13.35
N THR A 39 -51.92 -27.01 13.81
CA THR A 39 -51.85 -25.73 13.09
C THR A 39 -50.42 -25.19 13.06
N VAL A 40 -49.68 -25.23 14.17
CA VAL A 40 -48.27 -24.82 14.23
C VAL A 40 -47.39 -25.70 13.34
N ASN A 41 -47.64 -27.01 13.31
CA ASN A 41 -46.92 -27.96 12.45
C ASN A 41 -47.09 -27.70 10.94
N VAL A 42 -48.21 -27.08 10.52
CA VAL A 42 -48.45 -26.66 9.13
C VAL A 42 -47.85 -25.28 8.84
N LEU A 43 -47.85 -24.38 9.82
CA LEU A 43 -47.36 -23.01 9.64
C LEU A 43 -45.83 -22.90 9.64
N LEU A 44 -45.11 -23.68 10.46
CA LEU A 44 -43.64 -23.62 10.53
C LEU A 44 -42.94 -23.91 9.18
N PRO A 45 -43.34 -24.94 8.41
CA PRO A 45 -42.80 -25.14 7.05
C PRO A 45 -43.11 -23.98 6.11
N GLN A 46 -44.26 -23.32 6.24
CA GLN A 46 -44.60 -22.15 5.42
C GLN A 46 -43.75 -20.92 5.79
N VAL A 47 -43.37 -20.78 7.08
CA VAL A 47 -42.41 -19.77 7.53
C VAL A 47 -41.05 -20.01 6.87
N ALA A 48 -40.56 -21.26 6.91
CA ALA A 48 -39.27 -21.61 6.30
C ALA A 48 -39.26 -21.29 4.80
N LEU A 49 -40.32 -21.69 4.07
CA LEU A 49 -40.48 -21.35 2.65
C LEU A 49 -40.51 -19.83 2.41
N ALA A 50 -41.29 -19.09 3.20
CA ALA A 50 -41.37 -17.63 3.07
C ALA A 50 -40.02 -16.93 3.37
N TYR A 51 -39.25 -17.46 4.31
CA TYR A 51 -37.90 -17.00 4.61
C TYR A 51 -36.93 -17.26 3.45
N ASP A 52 -36.96 -18.48 2.89
CA ASP A 52 -36.13 -18.86 1.74
C ASP A 52 -36.48 -18.02 0.49
N ASP A 53 -37.76 -17.72 0.28
CA ASP A 53 -38.26 -16.82 -0.78
C ASP A 53 -37.93 -15.34 -0.52
N ARG A 54 -37.32 -15.00 0.63
CA ARG A 54 -37.04 -13.64 1.12
C ARG A 54 -38.29 -12.76 1.31
N ASP A 55 -39.47 -13.37 1.40
CA ASP A 55 -40.72 -12.68 1.77
C ASP A 55 -40.80 -12.53 3.29
N TYR A 56 -39.93 -11.65 3.81
CA TYR A 56 -39.80 -11.41 5.25
C TYR A 56 -41.09 -10.86 5.87
N THR A 57 -41.91 -10.14 5.11
CA THR A 57 -43.20 -9.63 5.59
C THR A 57 -44.17 -10.78 5.85
N LYS A 58 -44.31 -11.71 4.90
CA LYS A 58 -45.15 -12.90 5.08
C LYS A 58 -44.60 -13.82 6.17
N ALA A 59 -43.28 -14.02 6.22
CA ALA A 59 -42.64 -14.81 7.26
C ALA A 59 -42.99 -14.27 8.66
N LEU A 60 -42.86 -12.95 8.88
CA LEU A 60 -43.22 -12.32 10.16
C LEU A 60 -44.70 -12.45 10.50
N LEU A 61 -45.62 -12.29 9.53
CA LEU A 61 -47.06 -12.48 9.75
C LEU A 61 -47.41 -13.91 10.19
N LEU A 62 -46.80 -14.91 9.55
CA LEU A 62 -46.99 -16.31 9.92
C LEU A 62 -46.39 -16.63 11.29
N LEU A 63 -45.21 -16.06 11.58
CA LEU A 63 -44.54 -16.17 12.87
C LEU A 63 -45.35 -15.56 14.01
N ASP A 64 -45.92 -14.37 13.81
CA ASP A 64 -46.76 -13.72 14.83
C ASP A 64 -48.02 -14.55 15.11
N ARG A 65 -48.58 -15.23 14.10
CA ARG A 65 -49.69 -16.17 14.30
C ARG A 65 -49.26 -17.38 15.13
N ILE A 66 -48.08 -17.95 14.88
CA ILE A 66 -47.54 -19.06 15.69
C ILE A 66 -47.30 -18.59 17.12
N LEU A 67 -46.65 -17.44 17.31
CA LEU A 67 -46.30 -16.90 18.63
C LEU A 67 -47.53 -16.41 19.42
N THR A 68 -48.65 -16.11 18.76
CA THR A 68 -49.93 -15.88 19.44
C THR A 68 -50.48 -17.17 20.04
N LEU A 69 -50.25 -18.31 19.39
CA LEU A 69 -50.69 -19.62 19.85
C LEU A 69 -49.71 -20.23 20.86
N GLU A 70 -48.41 -20.09 20.63
CA GLU A 70 -47.32 -20.64 21.44
C GLU A 70 -46.23 -19.56 21.62
N PRO A 71 -46.35 -18.69 22.63
CA PRO A 71 -45.46 -17.54 22.81
C PRO A 71 -43.97 -17.88 22.94
N ASN A 72 -43.66 -19.07 23.47
CA ASN A 72 -42.29 -19.52 23.73
C ASN A 72 -41.79 -20.56 22.70
N ASN A 73 -42.49 -20.76 21.58
CA ASN A 73 -42.06 -21.76 20.59
C ASN A 73 -40.63 -21.46 20.08
N ALA A 74 -39.66 -22.32 20.41
CA ALA A 74 -38.25 -22.11 20.06
C ALA A 74 -38.03 -21.90 18.56
N ARG A 75 -38.66 -22.74 17.72
CA ARG A 75 -38.48 -22.68 16.26
C ARG A 75 -39.06 -21.40 15.67
N ALA A 76 -40.22 -20.96 16.13
CA ALA A 76 -40.82 -19.70 15.68
C ALA A 76 -39.93 -18.50 16.09
N ASN A 77 -39.48 -18.46 17.34
CA ASN A 77 -38.57 -17.43 17.81
C ASN A 77 -37.21 -17.46 17.07
N TYR A 78 -36.71 -18.65 16.74
CA TYR A 78 -35.51 -18.82 15.92
C TYR A 78 -35.67 -18.24 14.52
N TYR A 79 -36.71 -18.62 13.77
CA TYR A 79 -36.99 -18.06 12.43
C TYR A 79 -37.26 -16.55 12.48
N LYS A 80 -37.91 -16.05 13.54
CA LYS A 80 -38.09 -14.61 13.75
C LYS A 80 -36.74 -13.89 13.90
N GLY A 81 -35.81 -14.51 14.64
CA GLY A 81 -34.42 -14.09 14.73
C GLY A 81 -33.71 -14.03 13.38
N LEU A 82 -33.82 -15.11 12.58
CA LEU A 82 -33.22 -15.18 11.23
C LEU A 82 -33.74 -14.09 10.30
N VAL A 83 -35.06 -13.83 10.31
CA VAL A 83 -35.66 -12.76 9.53
C VAL A 83 -35.08 -11.41 9.93
N PHE A 84 -34.91 -11.14 11.23
CA PHE A 84 -34.32 -9.88 11.69
C PHE A 84 -32.84 -9.74 11.35
N LEU A 85 -32.04 -10.82 11.40
CA LEU A 85 -30.66 -10.82 10.92
C LEU A 85 -30.60 -10.51 9.42
N SER A 86 -31.48 -11.12 8.63
CA SER A 86 -31.57 -10.87 7.19
C SER A 86 -32.03 -9.45 6.84
N GLN A 87 -32.72 -8.78 7.76
CA GLN A 87 -33.11 -7.37 7.65
C GLN A 87 -32.09 -6.40 8.27
N GLU A 88 -30.91 -6.87 8.67
CA GLU A 88 -29.86 -6.08 9.33
C GLU A 88 -30.32 -5.41 10.65
N LYS A 89 -31.20 -6.08 11.41
CA LYS A 89 -31.72 -5.62 12.71
C LYS A 89 -31.26 -6.53 13.84
N PRO A 90 -29.96 -6.54 14.19
CA PRO A 90 -29.42 -7.50 15.14
C PRO A 90 -30.00 -7.35 16.56
N GLU A 91 -30.45 -6.15 16.96
CA GLU A 91 -31.04 -5.90 18.28
C GLU A 91 -32.37 -6.67 18.46
N LEU A 92 -33.21 -6.66 17.42
CA LEU A 92 -34.47 -7.42 17.42
C LEU A 92 -34.21 -8.92 17.29
N ALA A 93 -33.19 -9.31 16.52
CA ALA A 93 -32.79 -10.70 16.39
C ALA A 93 -32.36 -11.28 17.74
N THR A 94 -31.54 -10.56 18.51
CA THR A 94 -31.08 -11.01 19.83
C THR A 94 -32.24 -11.24 20.79
N GLN A 95 -33.29 -10.40 20.77
CA GLN A 95 -34.47 -10.62 21.60
C GLN A 95 -35.14 -11.96 21.30
N ALA A 96 -35.48 -12.21 20.02
CA ALA A 96 -36.14 -13.45 19.60
C ALA A 96 -35.23 -14.67 19.82
N LEU A 97 -33.95 -14.58 19.47
CA LEU A 97 -32.99 -15.69 19.61
C LEU A 97 -32.66 -16.01 21.08
N THR A 98 -32.75 -15.03 21.98
CA THR A 98 -32.60 -15.27 23.43
C THR A 98 -33.78 -16.09 23.96
N THR A 99 -35.01 -15.80 23.51
CA THR A 99 -36.19 -16.60 23.85
C THR A 99 -36.07 -18.02 23.29
N ALA A 100 -35.60 -18.17 22.04
CA ALA A 100 -35.36 -19.48 21.46
C ALA A 100 -34.29 -20.29 22.23
N HIS A 101 -33.20 -19.62 22.63
CA HIS A 101 -32.11 -20.25 23.37
C HIS A 101 -32.50 -20.64 24.80
N ALA A 102 -33.42 -19.92 25.43
CA ALA A 102 -33.92 -20.28 26.76
C ALA A 102 -34.75 -21.57 26.73
N ASP A 103 -35.45 -21.84 25.62
CA ASP A 103 -36.28 -23.04 25.44
C ASP A 103 -35.46 -24.25 24.95
N ASP A 104 -34.52 -24.03 24.01
CA ASP A 104 -33.53 -25.04 23.60
C ASP A 104 -32.08 -24.53 23.72
N PRO A 105 -31.46 -24.70 24.90
CA PRO A 105 -30.10 -24.23 25.13
C PRO A 105 -29.03 -25.02 24.37
N GLN A 106 -29.33 -26.20 23.82
CA GLN A 106 -28.36 -27.11 23.20
C GLN A 106 -28.35 -27.04 21.67
N ASP A 107 -29.37 -26.43 21.06
CA ASP A 107 -29.41 -26.25 19.61
C ASP A 107 -28.25 -25.39 19.09
N LEU A 108 -27.43 -25.99 18.24
CA LEU A 108 -26.24 -25.38 17.64
C LEU A 108 -26.57 -24.17 16.75
N PHE A 109 -27.67 -24.24 15.99
CA PHE A 109 -28.07 -23.16 15.08
C PHE A 109 -28.59 -21.96 15.85
N ILE A 110 -29.34 -22.16 16.93
CA ILE A 110 -29.78 -21.08 17.82
C ILE A 110 -28.57 -20.40 18.45
N ARG A 111 -27.62 -21.16 19.01
CA ARG A 111 -26.37 -20.61 19.58
C ARG A 111 -25.56 -19.83 18.54
N TYR A 112 -25.41 -20.37 17.34
CA TYR A 112 -24.68 -19.73 16.24
C TYR A 112 -25.30 -18.37 15.88
N HIS A 113 -26.61 -18.33 15.62
CA HIS A 113 -27.28 -17.10 15.19
C HIS A 113 -27.39 -16.09 16.34
N LEU A 114 -27.55 -16.53 17.58
CA LEU A 114 -27.52 -15.64 18.75
C LEU A 114 -26.12 -15.04 18.93
N GLY A 115 -25.08 -15.86 18.79
CA GLY A 115 -23.68 -15.41 18.80
C GLY A 115 -23.38 -14.43 17.68
N GLN A 116 -23.86 -14.69 16.46
CA GLN A 116 -23.78 -13.78 15.32
C GLN A 116 -24.49 -12.45 15.61
N ALA A 117 -25.70 -12.47 16.17
CA ALA A 117 -26.43 -11.26 16.51
C ALA A 117 -25.68 -10.39 17.54
N TYR A 118 -25.10 -11.00 18.58
CA TYR A 118 -24.23 -10.30 19.53
C TYR A 118 -22.94 -9.78 18.88
N PHE A 119 -22.34 -10.55 17.98
CA PHE A 119 -21.14 -10.14 17.26
C PHE A 119 -21.39 -8.91 16.39
N LEU A 120 -22.51 -8.86 15.67
CA LEU A 120 -22.90 -7.71 14.83
C LEU A 120 -23.14 -6.44 15.68
N GLN A 121 -23.62 -6.61 16.92
CA GLN A 121 -23.72 -5.54 17.92
C GLN A 121 -22.39 -5.19 18.61
N LYS A 122 -21.29 -5.87 18.26
CA LYS A 122 -19.96 -5.74 18.88
C LYS A 122 -19.91 -6.14 20.36
N HIS A 123 -20.92 -6.87 20.85
CA HIS A 123 -20.94 -7.44 22.19
C HIS A 123 -20.14 -8.75 22.21
N TYR A 124 -18.83 -8.66 21.99
CA TYR A 124 -17.96 -9.82 21.83
C TYR A 124 -17.92 -10.74 23.05
N ASP A 125 -18.03 -10.18 24.26
CA ASP A 125 -18.04 -10.94 25.51
C ASP A 125 -19.25 -11.89 25.62
N GLN A 126 -20.37 -11.51 25.00
CA GLN A 126 -21.58 -12.35 24.93
C GLN A 126 -21.54 -13.31 23.74
N ALA A 127 -20.96 -12.87 22.61
CA ALA A 127 -20.86 -13.67 21.40
C ALA A 127 -19.88 -14.85 21.55
N GLU A 128 -18.73 -14.63 22.19
CA GLU A 128 -17.66 -15.60 22.27
C GLU A 128 -18.06 -16.95 22.90
N PRO A 129 -18.67 -17.03 24.09
CA PRO A 129 -18.99 -18.32 24.69
C PRO A 129 -19.93 -19.14 23.80
N LEU A 130 -20.91 -18.48 23.15
CA LEU A 130 -21.84 -19.12 22.22
C LEU A 130 -21.12 -19.64 20.97
N LEU A 131 -20.30 -18.81 20.33
CA LEU A 131 -19.60 -19.15 19.09
C LEU A 131 -18.46 -20.14 19.32
N SER A 132 -17.78 -20.08 20.47
CA SER A 132 -16.73 -21.03 20.82
C SER A 132 -17.27 -22.44 21.05
N GLY A 133 -18.46 -22.57 21.64
CA GLY A 133 -19.14 -23.86 21.79
C GLY A 133 -19.49 -24.44 20.41
N VAL A 134 -20.09 -23.62 19.54
CA VAL A 134 -20.41 -24.03 18.16
C VAL A 134 -19.15 -24.43 17.39
N TYR A 135 -18.07 -23.65 17.48
CA TYR A 135 -16.82 -23.94 16.79
C TYR A 135 -16.12 -25.21 17.29
N ALA A 136 -16.20 -25.48 18.60
CA ALA A 136 -15.63 -26.70 19.19
C ALA A 136 -16.37 -27.97 18.72
N GLU A 137 -17.70 -27.90 18.56
CA GLU A 137 -18.52 -29.01 18.10
C GLU A 137 -18.47 -29.19 16.58
N GLN A 138 -18.63 -28.10 15.83
CA GLN A 138 -18.65 -28.10 14.36
C GLN A 138 -17.89 -26.88 13.79
N PRO A 139 -16.56 -26.98 13.62
CA PRO A 139 -15.71 -25.84 13.23
C PRO A 139 -15.99 -25.29 11.82
N LYS A 140 -16.70 -26.06 10.98
CA LYS A 140 -17.08 -25.70 9.61
C LYS A 140 -18.55 -25.31 9.46
N LEU A 141 -19.32 -25.25 10.56
CA LEU A 141 -20.73 -24.89 10.49
C LEU A 141 -20.88 -23.42 10.05
N GLU A 142 -21.58 -23.20 8.95
CA GLU A 142 -21.84 -21.86 8.40
C GLU A 142 -20.55 -21.03 8.26
N HIS A 143 -20.46 -19.92 8.99
CA HIS A 143 -19.29 -19.03 9.01
C HIS A 143 -18.66 -18.93 10.41
N VAL A 144 -18.86 -19.92 11.28
CA VAL A 144 -18.39 -19.85 12.68
C VAL A 144 -16.87 -19.65 12.79
N GLY A 145 -16.11 -20.25 11.87
CA GLY A 145 -14.65 -20.07 11.77
C GLY A 145 -14.24 -18.61 11.52
N PHE A 146 -15.05 -17.81 10.82
CA PHE A 146 -14.78 -16.38 10.65
C PHE A 146 -14.88 -15.62 11.98
N TYR A 147 -15.98 -15.80 12.72
CA TYR A 147 -16.18 -15.09 13.98
C TYR A 147 -15.10 -15.47 15.00
N MET A 148 -14.78 -16.77 15.11
CA MET A 148 -13.71 -17.22 15.98
C MET A 148 -12.34 -16.69 15.54
N GLY A 149 -12.05 -16.70 14.22
CA GLY A 149 -10.83 -16.13 13.69
C GLY A 149 -10.69 -14.64 14.02
N PHE A 150 -11.78 -13.87 13.90
CA PHE A 150 -11.81 -12.46 14.23
C PHE A 150 -11.58 -12.21 15.72
N LEU A 151 -12.26 -12.95 16.60
CA LEU A 151 -12.10 -12.82 18.05
C LEU A 151 -10.66 -13.12 18.49
N GLN A 152 -10.05 -14.17 17.92
CA GLN A 152 -8.65 -14.51 18.17
C GLN A 152 -7.67 -13.48 17.60
N TYR A 153 -7.96 -12.92 16.43
CA TYR A 153 -7.17 -11.83 15.84
C TYR A 153 -7.15 -10.60 16.74
N GLN A 154 -8.31 -10.19 17.30
CA GLN A 154 -8.39 -9.08 18.26
C GLN A 154 -7.56 -9.33 19.52
N ARG A 155 -7.47 -10.60 19.95
CA ARG A 155 -6.65 -11.04 21.09
C ARG A 155 -5.16 -11.22 20.74
N LYS A 156 -4.77 -10.96 19.49
CA LYS A 156 -3.40 -11.18 18.95
C LYS A 156 -2.96 -12.65 19.00
N ALA A 157 -3.90 -13.58 19.14
CA ALA A 157 -3.69 -15.02 19.03
C ALA A 157 -3.69 -15.41 17.55
N TYR A 158 -2.67 -14.93 16.83
CA TYR A 158 -2.60 -15.03 15.37
C TYR A 158 -2.51 -16.48 14.84
N PRO A 159 -1.79 -17.43 15.48
CA PRO A 159 -1.80 -18.83 15.05
C PRO A 159 -3.21 -19.45 15.09
N GLU A 160 -3.95 -19.23 16.17
CA GLU A 160 -5.30 -19.72 16.38
C GLU A 160 -6.29 -19.05 15.42
N ALA A 161 -6.15 -17.74 15.22
CA ALA A 161 -6.94 -16.99 14.25
C ALA A 161 -6.79 -17.56 12.83
N LEU A 162 -5.55 -17.88 12.42
CA LEU A 162 -5.27 -18.44 11.10
C LEU A 162 -5.94 -19.80 10.89
N VAL A 163 -5.93 -20.66 11.92
CA VAL A 163 -6.61 -21.97 11.88
C VAL A 163 -8.12 -21.76 11.73
N ALA A 164 -8.72 -20.88 12.53
CA ALA A 164 -10.16 -20.62 12.48
C ALA A 164 -10.61 -20.04 11.13
N PHE A 165 -9.88 -19.08 10.57
CA PHE A 165 -10.18 -18.58 9.21
C PHE A 165 -10.03 -19.65 8.13
N SER A 166 -9.15 -20.64 8.32
CA SER A 166 -8.94 -21.73 7.37
C SER A 166 -10.04 -22.79 7.42
N HIS A 167 -10.90 -22.79 8.44
CA HIS A 167 -12.08 -23.65 8.52
C HIS A 167 -13.31 -23.08 7.79
N VAL A 168 -13.22 -21.85 7.25
CA VAL A 168 -14.29 -21.28 6.43
C VAL A 168 -14.18 -21.81 4.99
N GLU A 169 -15.23 -22.46 4.51
CA GLU A 169 -15.30 -23.00 3.14
C GLU A 169 -15.61 -21.89 2.14
N LEU A 170 -14.57 -21.14 1.73
CA LEU A 170 -14.68 -19.94 0.88
C LEU A 170 -15.49 -20.11 -0.42
N GLU A 171 -15.56 -21.32 -0.97
CA GLU A 171 -16.34 -21.64 -2.17
C GLU A 171 -17.86 -21.57 -1.93
N LYS A 172 -18.29 -21.78 -0.69
CA LYS A 172 -19.70 -21.77 -0.26
C LYS A 172 -20.16 -20.44 0.34
N THR A 173 -19.25 -19.49 0.51
CA THR A 173 -19.60 -18.16 1.04
C THR A 173 -20.00 -17.22 -0.09
N ASP A 174 -20.86 -16.25 0.22
CA ASP A 174 -21.10 -15.12 -0.66
C ASP A 174 -19.81 -14.29 -0.87
N PRO A 175 -19.76 -13.43 -1.91
CA PRO A 175 -18.57 -12.64 -2.21
C PRO A 175 -18.08 -11.73 -1.07
N GLU A 176 -18.97 -11.12 -0.29
CA GLU A 176 -18.62 -10.21 0.80
C GLU A 176 -18.01 -10.97 1.97
N MET A 177 -18.63 -12.07 2.38
CA MET A 177 -18.09 -12.97 3.40
C MET A 177 -16.73 -13.53 2.96
N ARG A 178 -16.59 -13.94 1.69
CA ARG A 178 -15.33 -14.44 1.12
C ARG A 178 -14.22 -13.41 1.24
N LYS A 179 -14.52 -12.16 0.85
CA LYS A 179 -13.60 -11.02 0.92
C LYS A 179 -13.19 -10.73 2.36
N LEU A 180 -14.14 -10.75 3.29
CA LEU A 180 -13.89 -10.49 4.71
C LEU A 180 -12.94 -11.54 5.31
N VAL A 181 -13.19 -12.83 5.05
CA VAL A 181 -12.32 -13.92 5.52
C VAL A 181 -10.91 -13.81 4.94
N ARG A 182 -10.79 -13.62 3.61
CA ARG A 182 -9.48 -13.47 2.95
C ARG A 182 -8.70 -12.27 3.48
N SER A 183 -9.39 -11.16 3.75
CA SER A 183 -8.78 -9.94 4.32
C SER A 183 -8.19 -10.20 5.69
N TYR A 184 -8.96 -10.74 6.63
CA TYR A 184 -8.47 -11.02 7.98
C TYR A 184 -7.45 -12.16 8.03
N LYS A 185 -7.57 -13.16 7.14
CA LYS A 185 -6.55 -14.20 6.98
C LYS A 185 -5.22 -13.60 6.49
N GLY A 186 -5.27 -12.70 5.52
CA GLY A 186 -4.11 -11.96 5.03
C GLY A 186 -3.43 -11.11 6.11
N LEU A 187 -4.22 -10.35 6.89
CA LEU A 187 -3.70 -9.57 8.03
C LEU A 187 -3.08 -10.48 9.11
N THR A 188 -3.71 -11.61 9.40
CA THR A 188 -3.18 -12.61 10.34
C THR A 188 -1.83 -13.15 9.85
N LEU A 189 -1.72 -13.52 8.58
CA LEU A 189 -0.47 -13.99 7.97
C LEU A 189 0.65 -12.94 7.99
N ALA A 190 0.31 -11.66 7.79
CA ALA A 190 1.26 -10.57 7.88
C ALA A 190 1.84 -10.43 9.31
N ASN A 191 0.98 -10.49 10.33
CA ASN A 191 1.40 -10.45 11.73
C ASN A 191 2.22 -11.69 12.15
N LEU A 192 2.02 -12.83 11.48
CA LEU A 192 2.82 -14.05 11.67
C LEU A 192 4.18 -14.02 10.93
N GLY A 193 4.53 -12.93 10.24
CA GLY A 193 5.76 -12.85 9.46
C GLY A 193 5.74 -13.70 8.19
N ARG A 194 4.55 -13.98 7.64
CA ARG A 194 4.34 -14.73 6.38
C ARG A 194 3.79 -13.81 5.27
N PRO A 195 4.54 -12.77 4.86
CA PRO A 195 4.05 -11.73 3.96
C PRO A 195 3.71 -12.24 2.55
N SER A 196 4.38 -13.30 2.08
CA SER A 196 4.12 -13.91 0.77
C SER A 196 2.71 -14.49 0.66
N GLU A 197 2.25 -15.16 1.72
CA GLU A 197 0.92 -15.74 1.80
C GLU A 197 -0.12 -14.66 2.15
N ALA A 198 0.27 -13.67 2.97
CA ALA A 198 -0.57 -12.52 3.26
C ALA A 198 -0.98 -11.77 1.99
N ILE A 199 -0.01 -11.49 1.11
CA ILE A 199 -0.26 -10.81 -0.18
C ILE A 199 -1.20 -11.65 -1.05
N LYS A 200 -1.01 -12.97 -1.14
CA LYS A 200 -1.90 -13.83 -1.93
C LYS A 200 -3.36 -13.75 -1.47
N GLU A 201 -3.60 -13.78 -0.16
CA GLU A 201 -4.95 -13.68 0.39
C GLU A 201 -5.54 -12.28 0.23
N ILE A 202 -4.72 -11.24 0.40
CA ILE A 202 -5.12 -9.84 0.19
C ILE A 202 -5.45 -9.58 -1.29
N ASP A 203 -4.63 -10.06 -2.22
CA ASP A 203 -4.83 -9.92 -3.66
C ASP A 203 -6.16 -10.57 -4.08
N ALA A 204 -6.38 -11.81 -3.62
CA ALA A 204 -7.63 -12.52 -3.84
C ALA A 204 -8.85 -11.84 -3.20
N ALA A 205 -8.67 -11.05 -2.12
CA ALA A 205 -9.75 -10.22 -1.55
C ALA A 205 -10.03 -8.97 -2.40
N THR A 206 -8.99 -8.37 -3.01
CA THR A 206 -9.13 -7.16 -3.83
C THR A 206 -9.72 -7.40 -5.23
N GLU A 207 -9.59 -8.62 -5.76
CA GLU A 207 -10.21 -9.02 -7.03
C GLU A 207 -11.74 -9.21 -6.91
N ILE A 208 -12.26 -9.34 -5.68
CA ILE A 208 -13.70 -9.48 -5.41
C ILE A 208 -14.34 -8.08 -5.38
N GLN A 209 -14.78 -7.65 -6.57
CA GLN A 209 -15.52 -6.42 -6.92
C GLN A 209 -15.13 -5.13 -6.17
N ALA A 210 -14.40 -4.30 -6.90
CA ALA A 210 -14.00 -2.95 -6.55
C ALA A 210 -15.21 -1.99 -6.50
N GLN A 211 -15.76 -1.76 -5.31
CA GLN A 211 -16.38 -0.49 -4.91
C GLN A 211 -16.76 -0.56 -3.43
N ASP A 212 -15.78 -0.52 -2.51
CA ASP A 212 -16.12 -0.02 -1.17
C ASP A 212 -14.95 0.53 -0.36
N SER A 213 -15.28 1.43 0.55
CA SER A 213 -14.35 2.21 1.39
C SER A 213 -13.39 1.37 2.25
N PHE A 214 -13.72 0.09 2.49
CA PHE A 214 -12.89 -0.91 3.19
C PHE A 214 -11.69 -1.40 2.35
N SER A 215 -11.74 -1.29 1.01
CA SER A 215 -10.64 -1.75 0.12
C SER A 215 -9.36 -0.91 0.24
N ARG A 216 -9.46 0.30 0.81
CA ARG A 216 -8.36 1.29 0.89
C ARG A 216 -7.36 1.05 2.02
N SER A 217 -7.83 0.60 3.19
CA SER A 217 -6.94 0.26 4.31
C SER A 217 -6.12 -0.99 3.99
N ILE A 218 -6.73 -1.95 3.28
CA ILE A 218 -6.09 -3.19 2.83
C ILE A 218 -5.08 -2.93 1.71
N GLN A 219 -5.37 -2.02 0.77
CA GLN A 219 -4.37 -1.60 -0.21
C GLN A 219 -3.15 -0.91 0.43
N SER A 220 -3.32 -0.05 1.43
CA SER A 220 -2.18 0.55 2.13
C SER A 220 -1.28 -0.50 2.82
N VAL A 221 -1.86 -1.58 3.34
CA VAL A 221 -1.12 -2.73 3.88
C VAL A 221 -0.48 -3.52 2.74
N ARG A 222 -1.19 -3.74 1.62
CA ARG A 222 -0.66 -4.36 0.40
C ARG A 222 0.52 -3.58 -0.14
N ASP A 223 0.49 -2.26 -0.21
CA ASP A 223 1.59 -1.44 -0.76
C ASP A 223 2.79 -1.40 0.18
N THR A 224 2.54 -1.42 1.49
CA THR A 224 3.59 -1.60 2.51
C THR A 224 4.22 -2.99 2.40
N LEU A 225 3.42 -4.04 2.18
CA LEU A 225 3.88 -5.42 1.95
C LEU A 225 4.46 -5.63 0.55
N ALA A 226 4.02 -4.87 -0.46
CA ALA A 226 4.48 -4.94 -1.85
C ALA A 226 5.72 -4.08 -2.05
N SER A 227 6.03 -3.15 -1.13
CA SER A 227 7.38 -2.62 -0.97
C SER A 227 8.38 -3.73 -0.56
N VAL A 228 7.87 -4.87 -0.05
CA VAL A 228 8.56 -6.16 0.02
C VAL A 228 8.25 -6.97 -1.26
N ARG A 229 8.76 -6.50 -2.40
CA ARG A 229 8.56 -7.14 -3.72
C ARG A 229 9.08 -8.59 -3.75
N HIS A 230 8.28 -9.47 -4.37
CA HIS A 230 8.48 -10.90 -4.69
C HIS A 230 9.50 -11.67 -3.82
N PRO A 231 9.05 -12.40 -2.79
CA PRO A 231 9.91 -13.17 -1.87
C PRO A 231 10.87 -14.18 -2.54
N GLY A 232 10.64 -14.57 -3.80
CA GLY A 232 11.50 -15.49 -4.55
C GLY A 232 12.53 -14.83 -5.48
N GLN A 233 12.30 -13.60 -5.95
CA GLN A 233 13.23 -12.92 -6.85
C GLN A 233 14.23 -12.12 -6.04
N ARG A 234 15.41 -12.73 -5.82
CA ARG A 234 16.58 -12.05 -5.23
C ARG A 234 17.38 -11.27 -6.27
N PHE A 235 17.27 -11.66 -7.54
CA PHE A 235 17.94 -11.01 -8.64
C PHE A 235 16.94 -10.21 -9.46
N ARG A 236 17.35 -9.00 -9.84
CA ARG A 236 16.63 -8.13 -10.77
C ARG A 236 17.61 -7.63 -11.81
N ALA A 237 17.17 -7.59 -13.05
CA ALA A 237 17.94 -6.98 -14.13
C ALA A 237 17.08 -6.04 -14.95
N SER A 238 17.70 -5.03 -15.55
CA SER A 238 17.07 -4.21 -16.55
C SER A 238 18.07 -3.81 -17.63
N LEU A 239 17.61 -3.84 -18.87
CA LEU A 239 18.39 -3.42 -20.04
C LEU A 239 17.60 -2.32 -20.75
N GLY A 240 18.27 -1.21 -21.01
CA GLY A 240 17.69 -0.05 -21.69
C GLY A 240 18.48 0.28 -22.95
N PHE A 241 17.76 0.56 -24.02
CA PHE A 241 18.31 1.04 -25.28
C PHE A 241 17.46 2.18 -25.78
N GLY A 242 18.09 3.21 -26.32
CA GLY A 242 17.36 4.38 -26.75
C GLY A 242 18.14 5.29 -27.66
N ALA A 243 17.46 6.35 -28.10
CA ALA A 243 18.05 7.47 -28.78
C ALA A 243 17.80 8.74 -27.97
N PHE A 244 18.69 9.71 -28.13
CA PHE A 244 18.51 11.04 -27.60
C PHE A 244 18.83 12.10 -28.64
N TYR A 245 18.37 13.32 -28.39
CA TYR A 245 18.77 14.50 -29.12
C TYR A 245 19.08 15.59 -28.10
N SER A 246 20.29 16.15 -28.16
CA SER A 246 20.70 17.31 -27.35
C SER A 246 21.03 18.48 -28.27
N ASP A 247 20.53 19.67 -27.93
CA ASP A 247 20.86 20.90 -28.66
C ASP A 247 22.22 21.49 -28.27
N ASN A 248 22.73 21.16 -27.06
CA ASN A 248 23.92 21.76 -26.50
C ASN A 248 24.85 20.78 -25.76
N VAL A 249 25.34 19.74 -26.43
CA VAL A 249 26.23 18.70 -25.86
C VAL A 249 27.50 19.27 -25.23
N ALA A 250 28.12 20.26 -25.87
CA ALA A 250 29.38 20.86 -25.40
C ALA A 250 29.20 21.94 -24.32
N LEU A 251 27.95 22.19 -23.89
CA LEU A 251 27.58 23.23 -22.93
C LEU A 251 28.15 24.61 -23.34
N ASN A 252 27.87 25.03 -24.58
CA ASN A 252 28.25 26.37 -25.03
C ASN A 252 27.48 27.43 -24.20
N PRO A 253 28.16 28.52 -23.83
CA PRO A 253 27.52 29.61 -23.08
C PRO A 253 26.40 30.30 -23.86
N ASN A 254 25.49 30.95 -23.15
CA ASN A 254 24.53 31.90 -23.68
C ASN A 254 25.23 33.13 -24.27
N ARG A 255 24.51 33.92 -25.08
CA ARG A 255 25.08 35.14 -25.66
C ARG A 255 25.40 36.15 -24.57
N SER A 256 26.59 36.74 -24.64
CA SER A 256 27.08 37.72 -23.66
C SER A 256 28.00 38.76 -24.29
N GLY A 257 28.52 39.68 -23.47
CA GLY A 257 29.57 40.62 -23.88
C GLY A 257 31.00 40.12 -23.63
N ASP A 258 31.19 38.94 -23.02
CA ASP A 258 32.52 38.38 -22.74
C ASP A 258 33.10 37.69 -23.99
N THR A 259 34.29 38.12 -24.39
CA THR A 259 34.93 37.67 -25.63
C THR A 259 35.30 36.18 -25.61
N PHE A 260 35.66 35.65 -24.43
CA PHE A 260 35.99 34.25 -24.28
C PHE A 260 34.72 33.38 -24.35
N ALA A 261 33.65 33.76 -23.66
CA ALA A 261 32.36 33.07 -23.73
C ALA A 261 31.83 33.03 -25.18
N GLU A 262 31.90 34.14 -25.92
CA GLU A 262 31.53 34.18 -27.34
C GLU A 262 32.42 33.29 -28.22
N SER A 263 33.72 33.17 -27.91
CA SER A 263 34.62 32.29 -28.66
C SER A 263 34.22 30.81 -28.55
N LEU A 264 33.72 30.38 -27.38
CA LEU A 264 33.28 29.01 -27.13
C LEU A 264 32.00 28.64 -27.89
N ARG A 265 31.18 29.64 -28.26
CA ARG A 265 29.92 29.44 -28.98
C ARG A 265 30.09 28.95 -30.42
N SER A 266 31.31 29.04 -30.97
CA SER A 266 31.65 28.55 -32.31
C SER A 266 31.72 27.02 -32.41
N ARG A 267 31.79 26.30 -31.27
CA ARG A 267 31.86 24.84 -31.24
C ARG A 267 30.54 24.24 -31.72
N SER A 268 30.61 23.13 -32.46
CA SER A 268 29.43 22.27 -32.69
C SER A 268 28.89 21.79 -31.34
N THR A 269 27.56 21.75 -31.20
CA THR A 269 26.91 21.38 -29.93
C THR A 269 25.70 20.48 -30.08
N THR A 270 25.01 20.55 -31.20
CA THR A 270 23.81 19.75 -31.41
C THR A 270 24.20 18.34 -31.83
N SER A 271 23.63 17.33 -31.21
CA SER A 271 23.81 15.94 -31.63
C SER A 271 22.56 15.10 -31.39
N PRO A 272 22.08 14.34 -32.39
CA PRO A 272 21.42 13.09 -32.09
C PRO A 272 22.43 12.10 -31.51
N GLY A 273 21.95 11.14 -30.73
CA GLY A 273 22.78 10.15 -30.08
C GLY A 273 22.03 8.88 -29.76
N LEU A 274 22.80 7.83 -29.46
CA LEU A 274 22.29 6.57 -28.93
C LEU A 274 22.66 6.45 -27.46
N LEU A 275 21.82 5.77 -26.69
CA LEU A 275 22.11 5.43 -25.31
C LEU A 275 21.85 3.98 -25.01
N MET A 276 22.61 3.46 -24.06
CA MET A 276 22.49 2.13 -23.51
C MET A 276 22.60 2.20 -21.99
N SER A 277 21.77 1.43 -21.29
CA SER A 277 21.83 1.28 -19.85
C SER A 277 21.67 -0.17 -19.46
N ALA A 278 22.42 -0.64 -18.47
CA ALA A 278 22.22 -1.95 -17.88
C ALA A 278 22.25 -1.81 -16.36
N TYR A 279 21.27 -2.41 -15.70
CA TYR A 279 21.16 -2.43 -14.25
C TYR A 279 20.97 -3.87 -13.77
N GLY A 280 21.71 -4.25 -12.75
CA GLY A 280 21.57 -5.53 -12.07
C GLY A 280 21.59 -5.32 -10.57
N GLU A 281 20.71 -5.99 -9.85
CA GLU A 281 20.65 -5.96 -8.40
C GLU A 281 20.45 -7.37 -7.85
N TYR A 282 21.19 -7.68 -6.78
CA TYR A 282 21.05 -8.91 -6.04
C TYR A 282 20.86 -8.65 -4.55
N ALA A 283 19.71 -9.07 -4.02
CA ALA A 283 19.41 -9.09 -2.59
C ALA A 283 20.01 -10.35 -1.97
N TRP A 284 21.25 -10.25 -1.50
CA TRP A 284 21.98 -11.35 -0.88
C TRP A 284 21.50 -11.67 0.54
N LEU A 285 20.95 -10.69 1.25
CA LEU A 285 20.33 -10.85 2.56
C LEU A 285 18.90 -10.32 2.55
N ARG A 286 17.95 -11.18 2.91
CA ARG A 286 16.57 -10.82 3.28
C ARG A 286 16.15 -11.69 4.45
N ASN A 287 16.21 -11.13 5.66
CA ASN A 287 15.87 -11.86 6.87
C ASN A 287 15.17 -10.95 7.88
N GLY A 288 13.88 -11.20 8.12
CA GLY A 288 13.05 -10.37 8.99
C GLY A 288 13.06 -8.89 8.57
N PRO A 289 13.43 -7.95 9.46
CA PRO A 289 13.44 -6.51 9.16
C PRO A 289 14.62 -6.06 8.29
N TRP A 290 15.60 -6.94 8.05
CA TRP A 290 16.83 -6.60 7.34
C TRP A 290 16.79 -6.99 5.88
N GLU A 291 17.22 -6.07 5.02
CA GLU A 291 17.52 -6.34 3.61
C GLU A 291 18.89 -5.75 3.26
N SER A 292 19.70 -6.48 2.51
CA SER A 292 20.91 -5.92 1.92
C SER A 292 21.05 -6.34 0.46
N THR A 293 21.46 -5.38 -0.36
CA THR A 293 21.59 -5.53 -1.80
C THR A 293 22.97 -5.12 -2.27
N VAL A 294 23.39 -5.72 -3.38
CA VAL A 294 24.51 -5.25 -4.20
C VAL A 294 23.96 -5.02 -5.60
N SER A 295 24.24 -3.86 -6.17
CA SER A 295 23.80 -3.49 -7.51
C SER A 295 24.93 -2.93 -8.36
N TYR A 296 24.82 -3.13 -9.66
CA TYR A 296 25.67 -2.54 -10.67
C TYR A 296 24.80 -1.79 -11.68
N ASN A 297 25.18 -0.55 -11.98
CA ASN A 297 24.56 0.32 -12.96
C ASN A 297 25.60 0.72 -14.00
N PHE A 298 25.27 0.50 -15.26
CA PHE A 298 26.06 0.87 -16.43
C PHE A 298 25.22 1.82 -17.28
N PHE A 299 25.84 2.91 -17.74
CA PHE A 299 25.22 3.86 -18.65
C PHE A 299 26.21 4.30 -19.71
N GLN A 300 25.79 4.39 -20.96
CA GLN A 300 26.61 4.88 -22.06
C GLN A 300 25.81 5.73 -23.03
N THR A 301 26.45 6.79 -23.52
CA THR A 301 25.96 7.63 -24.62
C THR A 301 26.95 7.61 -25.78
N VAL A 302 26.42 7.70 -27.00
CA VAL A 302 27.18 7.82 -28.23
C VAL A 302 26.58 8.96 -29.05
N ASN A 303 27.28 10.10 -29.11
CA ASN A 303 26.94 11.21 -29.97
C ASN A 303 27.31 10.86 -31.42
N LEU A 304 26.39 11.11 -32.35
CA LEU A 304 26.54 10.71 -33.76
C LEU A 304 27.14 11.82 -34.64
N ASN A 305 27.15 13.08 -34.17
CA ASN A 305 27.72 14.19 -34.94
C ASN A 305 29.24 14.29 -34.75
N ASP A 306 29.94 14.67 -35.83
CA ASP A 306 31.39 14.77 -35.86
C ASP A 306 31.93 15.76 -34.82
N GLY A 307 33.04 15.37 -34.18
CA GLY A 307 33.70 16.16 -33.13
C GLY A 307 33.01 16.13 -31.76
N LEU A 308 31.86 15.45 -31.63
CA LEU A 308 31.12 15.32 -30.36
C LEU A 308 31.32 13.97 -29.66
N SER A 309 32.05 13.03 -30.28
CA SER A 309 32.43 11.76 -29.65
C SER A 309 33.25 11.93 -28.36
N ARG A 310 34.01 13.03 -28.23
CA ARG A 310 34.72 13.39 -26.99
C ARG A 310 33.80 13.71 -25.80
N PHE A 311 32.51 13.93 -26.06
CA PHE A 311 31.48 14.13 -25.03
C PHE A 311 30.64 12.87 -24.78
N ASN A 312 31.04 11.72 -25.34
CA ASN A 312 30.44 10.45 -25.00
C ASN A 312 30.74 10.13 -23.54
N ILE A 313 29.68 9.90 -22.78
CA ILE A 313 29.75 9.50 -21.38
C ILE A 313 29.60 7.98 -21.31
N GLN A 314 30.47 7.34 -20.53
CA GLN A 314 30.29 5.97 -20.08
C GLN A 314 30.50 5.94 -18.55
N ASP A 315 29.51 5.46 -17.81
CA ASP A 315 29.50 5.46 -16.36
C ASP A 315 29.32 4.04 -15.82
N HIS A 316 30.11 3.70 -14.82
CA HIS A 316 30.10 2.43 -14.11
C HIS A 316 29.93 2.68 -12.63
N GLN A 317 28.79 2.27 -12.07
CA GLN A 317 28.49 2.47 -10.67
C GLN A 317 28.19 1.13 -9.97
N VAL A 318 28.92 0.83 -8.90
CA VAL A 318 28.66 -0.29 -8.00
C VAL A 318 28.12 0.27 -6.69
N THR A 319 27.01 -0.28 -6.21
CA THR A 319 26.39 0.14 -4.95
C THR A 319 26.15 -1.05 -4.04
N GLY A 320 26.58 -0.95 -2.80
CA GLY A 320 26.16 -1.84 -1.71
C GLY A 320 25.20 -1.08 -0.80
N ALA A 321 24.07 -1.69 -0.44
CA ALA A 321 23.08 -1.06 0.42
C ALA A 321 22.55 -2.03 1.49
N GLY A 322 22.22 -1.49 2.65
CA GLY A 322 21.58 -2.19 3.76
C GLY A 322 20.41 -1.37 4.28
N TYR A 323 19.29 -2.04 4.55
CA TYR A 323 18.05 -1.45 4.99
C TYR A 323 17.52 -2.19 6.22
N TYR A 324 17.04 -1.42 7.18
CA TYR A 324 16.27 -1.90 8.31
C TYR A 324 14.86 -1.33 8.23
N ARG A 325 13.85 -2.20 8.35
CA ARG A 325 12.44 -1.81 8.35
C ARG A 325 11.78 -2.15 9.67
N GLY A 326 10.96 -1.24 10.16
CA GLY A 326 10.20 -1.46 11.39
C GLY A 326 8.94 -0.62 11.42
N THR A 327 8.27 -0.67 12.56
CA THR A 327 7.07 0.13 12.81
C THR A 327 7.28 0.91 14.10
N LEU A 328 7.04 2.22 14.06
CA LEU A 328 7.04 3.09 15.22
C LEU A 328 5.58 3.46 15.52
N LYS A 329 5.01 2.85 16.57
CA LYS A 329 3.54 2.81 16.80
C LYS A 329 2.86 2.11 15.61
N ASP A 330 2.15 2.87 14.77
CA ASP A 330 1.47 2.40 13.56
C ASP A 330 2.09 3.00 12.28
N MET A 331 3.23 3.70 12.39
CA MET A 331 3.92 4.33 11.26
C MET A 331 5.10 3.44 10.81
N PRO A 332 5.02 2.84 9.61
CA PRO A 332 6.15 2.14 9.02
C PRO A 332 7.35 3.07 8.83
N TYR A 333 8.55 2.58 9.09
CA TYR A 333 9.78 3.30 8.78
C TYR A 333 10.83 2.39 8.15
N GLN A 334 11.73 3.01 7.39
CA GLN A 334 12.90 2.37 6.80
C GLN A 334 14.13 3.24 7.07
N VAL A 335 15.20 2.66 7.60
CA VAL A 335 16.52 3.30 7.68
C VAL A 335 17.44 2.56 6.71
N GLY A 336 18.17 3.31 5.89
CA GLY A 336 19.05 2.76 4.87
C GLY A 336 20.45 3.37 4.94
N LEU A 337 21.47 2.53 4.81
CA LEU A 337 22.85 2.95 4.58
C LEU A 337 23.29 2.36 3.23
N SER A 338 23.78 3.19 2.33
CA SER A 338 24.33 2.76 1.06
C SER A 338 25.70 3.37 0.80
N TYR A 339 26.54 2.64 0.09
CA TYR A 339 27.80 3.13 -0.43
C TYR A 339 27.86 2.87 -1.92
N ALA A 340 28.01 3.94 -2.70
CA ALA A 340 28.20 3.87 -4.13
C ALA A 340 29.64 4.26 -4.48
N TYR A 341 30.26 3.46 -5.35
CA TYR A 341 31.47 3.80 -6.07
C TYR A 341 31.11 3.98 -7.54
N ASP A 342 31.45 5.12 -8.12
CA ASP A 342 31.24 5.39 -9.54
C ASP A 342 32.53 5.81 -10.25
N TYR A 343 32.68 5.37 -11.49
CA TYR A 343 33.80 5.68 -12.36
C TYR A 343 33.29 6.05 -13.74
N LEU A 344 33.50 7.31 -14.13
CA LEU A 344 32.99 7.92 -15.34
C LEU A 344 34.11 8.17 -16.33
N PHE A 345 33.89 7.73 -17.56
CA PHE A 345 34.69 8.03 -18.74
C PHE A 345 34.03 9.13 -19.58
N LEU A 346 34.85 10.04 -20.10
CA LEU A 346 34.47 11.09 -21.03
C LEU A 346 35.31 10.93 -22.30
N GLY A 347 34.68 10.69 -23.46
CA GLY A 347 35.41 10.55 -24.71
C GLY A 347 36.37 9.35 -24.76
N GLN A 348 36.06 8.28 -23.99
CA GLN A 348 36.88 7.08 -23.74
C GLN A 348 37.98 7.23 -22.67
N ASP A 349 38.14 8.42 -22.12
CA ASP A 349 39.16 8.69 -21.12
C ASP A 349 38.57 8.71 -19.72
N GLY A 350 39.24 8.10 -18.75
CA GLY A 350 38.85 8.19 -17.34
C GLY A 350 38.79 9.65 -16.91
N PHE A 351 37.63 10.11 -16.45
CA PHE A 351 37.36 11.51 -16.17
C PHE A 351 37.14 11.77 -14.69
N LEU A 352 36.30 10.97 -14.04
CA LEU A 352 35.85 11.21 -12.66
C LEU A 352 35.67 9.88 -11.93
N SER A 353 36.17 9.79 -10.70
CA SER A 353 35.84 8.74 -9.73
C SER A 353 35.16 9.38 -8.53
N ARG A 354 34.11 8.74 -7.97
CA ARG A 354 33.50 9.22 -6.73
C ARG A 354 33.17 8.10 -5.75
N HIS A 355 33.33 8.42 -4.47
CA HIS A 355 32.92 7.61 -3.33
C HIS A 355 31.75 8.29 -2.63
N THR A 356 30.59 7.65 -2.59
CA THR A 356 29.34 8.29 -2.13
C THR A 356 28.61 7.44 -1.06
N PRO A 357 29.00 7.51 0.22
CA PRO A 357 28.19 7.01 1.31
C PRO A 357 26.94 7.88 1.55
N THR A 358 25.79 7.23 1.71
CA THR A 358 24.49 7.87 1.93
C THR A 358 23.75 7.18 3.08
N LEU A 359 23.35 7.97 4.08
CA LEU A 359 22.42 7.56 5.12
C LEU A 359 21.04 8.13 4.77
N SER A 360 20.00 7.31 4.91
CA SER A 360 18.62 7.70 4.63
C SER A 360 17.67 7.16 5.69
N GLY A 361 16.60 7.90 5.95
CA GLY A 361 15.51 7.50 6.82
C GLY A 361 14.19 7.90 6.17
N THR A 362 13.27 6.95 6.02
CA THR A 362 11.92 7.18 5.51
C THR A 362 10.92 6.82 6.60
N LEU A 363 9.96 7.70 6.85
CA LEU A 363 8.83 7.50 7.74
C LEU A 363 7.55 7.63 6.93
N VAL A 364 6.64 6.68 7.08
CA VAL A 364 5.30 6.73 6.49
C VAL A 364 4.34 7.12 7.59
N GLU A 365 4.05 8.42 7.69
CA GLU A 365 3.22 8.96 8.78
C GLU A 365 1.74 8.58 8.65
N SER A 366 1.27 8.37 7.42
CA SER A 366 -0.09 7.92 7.14
C SER A 366 -0.21 7.38 5.72
N SER A 367 -1.41 6.97 5.31
CA SER A 367 -1.71 6.63 3.91
C SER A 367 -1.53 7.79 2.92
N ARG A 368 -1.42 9.05 3.41
CA ARG A 368 -1.28 10.25 2.58
C ARG A 368 0.09 10.93 2.67
N HIS A 369 0.91 10.55 3.65
CA HIS A 369 2.11 11.30 4.01
C HIS A 369 3.29 10.35 4.17
N MET A 370 4.40 10.73 3.55
CA MET A 370 5.68 10.04 3.66
C MET A 370 6.81 11.06 3.66
N THR A 371 7.68 11.02 4.68
CA THR A 371 8.88 11.88 4.75
C THR A 371 10.14 11.05 4.62
N THR A 372 11.07 11.51 3.80
CA THR A 372 12.42 10.96 3.67
C THR A 372 13.44 12.03 4.05
N ALA A 373 14.29 11.71 5.02
CA ALA A 373 15.50 12.47 5.31
C ALA A 373 16.71 11.73 4.74
N LEU A 374 17.71 12.48 4.27
CA LEU A 374 18.93 11.92 3.72
C LEU A 374 20.14 12.77 4.09
N PHE A 375 21.27 12.10 4.27
CA PHE A 375 22.58 12.68 4.46
C PHE A 375 23.56 11.96 3.53
N ARG A 376 24.32 12.72 2.75
CA ARG A 376 25.27 12.21 1.77
C ARG A 376 26.61 12.88 1.97
N PHE A 377 27.65 12.07 2.00
CA PHE A 377 29.02 12.52 1.78
C PHE A 377 29.48 12.02 0.40
N GLN A 378 30.27 12.82 -0.29
CA GLN A 378 30.82 12.46 -1.60
C GLN A 378 32.26 12.96 -1.70
N ASP A 379 33.19 12.06 -2.02
CA ASP A 379 34.58 12.39 -2.36
C ASP A 379 34.78 12.21 -3.86
N LYS A 380 35.35 13.21 -4.54
CA LYS A 380 35.45 13.29 -6.01
C LYS A 380 36.90 13.47 -6.43
N THR A 381 37.33 12.67 -7.40
CA THR A 381 38.67 12.76 -8.01
C THR A 381 38.57 12.87 -9.52
N PHE A 382 39.16 13.91 -10.10
CA PHE A 382 39.22 14.16 -11.55
C PHE A 382 40.62 13.79 -12.09
N TYR A 383 40.68 12.94 -13.13
CA TYR A 383 41.96 12.35 -13.58
C TYR A 383 42.68 13.12 -14.69
N ARG A 384 42.02 14.05 -15.37
CA ARG A 384 42.59 14.79 -16.51
C ARG A 384 42.23 16.27 -16.45
N GLU A 385 42.84 16.97 -15.50
CA GLU A 385 42.75 18.42 -15.39
C GLU A 385 44.02 19.08 -15.97
N PRO A 386 43.90 20.25 -16.61
CA PRO A 386 45.04 20.98 -17.14
C PRO A 386 45.99 21.40 -16.00
N ASP A 387 47.16 20.76 -15.98
CA ASP A 387 48.37 21.06 -15.20
C ASP A 387 48.28 21.03 -13.66
N GLN A 388 48.70 19.89 -13.07
CA GLN A 388 48.92 19.71 -11.63
C GLN A 388 50.26 20.32 -11.13
N SER A 389 51.02 21.05 -11.96
CA SER A 389 52.32 21.62 -11.56
C SER A 389 52.24 22.91 -10.73
N GLY A 390 51.05 23.28 -10.22
CA GLY A 390 50.85 24.36 -9.26
C GLY A 390 50.50 25.74 -9.85
N HIS A 391 50.59 25.94 -11.17
CA HIS A 391 50.23 27.21 -11.81
C HIS A 391 48.71 27.41 -11.97
N PHE A 392 47.93 26.33 -11.90
CA PHE A 392 46.48 26.29 -12.12
C PHE A 392 45.71 25.68 -10.94
N SER A 393 46.29 25.68 -9.72
CA SER A 393 45.71 25.03 -8.53
C SER A 393 44.31 25.53 -8.18
N ALA A 394 43.98 26.78 -8.49
CA ALA A 394 42.64 27.35 -8.32
C ALA A 394 41.55 26.61 -9.09
N PHE A 395 41.92 25.87 -10.15
CA PHE A 395 41.01 25.16 -11.05
C PHE A 395 40.86 23.68 -10.72
N GLU A 396 41.51 23.19 -9.67
CA GLU A 396 41.42 21.78 -9.28
C GLU A 396 40.00 21.45 -8.79
N ARG A 397 39.33 20.47 -9.42
CA ARG A 397 37.93 20.13 -9.12
C ARG A 397 37.75 18.97 -8.15
N ASP A 398 38.85 18.32 -7.76
CA ASP A 398 38.87 17.36 -6.67
C ASP A 398 38.22 17.98 -5.44
N ALA A 399 37.20 17.33 -4.89
CA ALA A 399 36.38 17.94 -3.88
C ALA A 399 35.66 16.94 -2.99
N MET A 400 35.44 17.36 -1.75
CA MET A 400 34.53 16.71 -0.81
C MET A 400 33.22 17.49 -0.77
N ASN A 401 32.08 16.80 -0.88
CA ASN A 401 30.74 17.38 -0.79
C ASN A 401 29.97 16.74 0.36
N TRP A 402 29.39 17.59 1.21
CA TRP A 402 28.49 17.21 2.29
C TRP A 402 27.10 17.73 1.97
N MET A 403 26.09 16.87 2.02
CA MET A 403 24.72 17.26 1.73
C MET A 403 23.74 16.65 2.73
N GLY A 404 22.84 17.48 3.25
CA GLY A 404 21.72 17.06 4.09
C GLY A 404 20.41 17.55 3.48
N GLY A 405 19.36 16.74 3.52
CA GLY A 405 18.09 17.12 2.95
C GLY A 405 16.90 16.33 3.47
N VAL A 406 15.72 16.89 3.24
CA VAL A 406 14.43 16.28 3.57
C VAL A 406 13.51 16.43 2.36
N THR A 407 12.73 15.39 2.07
CA THR A 407 11.66 15.39 1.08
C THR A 407 10.39 14.85 1.70
N HIS A 408 9.29 15.58 1.60
CA HIS A 408 7.96 15.12 1.99
C HIS A 408 7.14 14.80 0.74
N THR A 409 6.47 13.66 0.72
CA THR A 409 5.63 13.19 -0.38
C THR A 409 4.19 13.05 0.09
N PHE A 410 3.30 13.76 -0.60
CA PHE A 410 1.87 13.67 -0.48
C PHE A 410 1.32 12.63 -1.46
N ARG A 411 0.52 11.70 -0.95
CA ARG A 411 -0.06 10.57 -1.68
C ARG A 411 -1.56 10.75 -1.81
N PHE A 412 -2.10 10.69 -3.02
CA PHE A 412 -3.53 10.85 -3.29
C PHE A 412 -4.08 9.72 -4.15
N GLN A 413 -5.35 9.36 -3.89
CA GLN A 413 -6.09 8.32 -4.61
C GLN A 413 -5.27 7.03 -4.80
N GLU A 414 -4.81 6.41 -3.70
CA GLU A 414 -4.08 5.12 -3.78
C GLU A 414 -2.83 5.21 -4.67
N ASP A 415 -1.99 6.22 -4.44
CA ASP A 415 -0.76 6.51 -5.21
C ASP A 415 -0.93 6.83 -6.69
N ARG A 416 -2.16 7.09 -7.13
CA ARG A 416 -2.41 7.60 -8.49
C ARG A 416 -1.76 8.96 -8.70
N TYR A 417 -1.69 9.80 -7.65
CA TYR A 417 -0.98 11.07 -7.67
C TYR A 417 0.00 11.12 -6.52
N LEU A 418 1.26 11.40 -6.83
CA LEU A 418 2.26 11.75 -5.84
C LEU A 418 2.71 13.18 -6.09
N VAL A 419 2.81 13.97 -5.03
CA VAL A 419 3.43 15.28 -5.05
C VAL A 419 4.53 15.30 -4.00
N SER A 420 5.75 15.61 -4.40
CA SER A 420 6.91 15.66 -3.51
C SER A 420 7.45 17.07 -3.43
N LEU A 421 7.77 17.53 -2.21
CA LEU A 421 8.44 18.78 -1.93
C LEU A 421 9.67 18.49 -1.09
N GLY A 422 10.83 19.00 -1.49
CA GLY A 422 12.08 18.76 -0.79
C GLY A 422 12.99 19.97 -0.73
N TYR A 423 13.87 19.96 0.26
CA TYR A 423 14.92 20.93 0.44
C TYR A 423 16.21 20.20 0.80
N GLN A 424 17.32 20.65 0.20
CA GLN A 424 18.67 20.17 0.49
C GLN A 424 19.60 21.35 0.70
N TYR A 425 20.55 21.19 1.60
CA TYR A 425 21.70 22.07 1.78
C TYR A 425 22.96 21.28 1.54
N ASP A 426 23.88 21.81 0.74
CA ASP A 426 25.15 21.17 0.44
C ASP A 426 26.34 22.12 0.50
N VAL A 427 27.50 21.59 0.87
CA VAL A 427 28.76 22.32 0.89
C VAL A 427 29.78 21.51 0.11
N GLU A 428 30.48 22.18 -0.80
CA GLU A 428 31.54 21.58 -1.60
C GLU A 428 32.87 22.24 -1.27
N ASP A 429 33.76 21.48 -0.65
CA ASP A 429 35.15 21.83 -0.37
C ASP A 429 36.03 21.25 -1.48
N ALA A 430 36.27 22.05 -2.51
CA ALA A 430 37.17 21.73 -3.61
C ALA A 430 38.60 22.18 -3.30
N LYS A 431 39.59 21.43 -3.77
CA LYS A 431 41.00 21.84 -3.69
C LYS A 431 41.25 23.15 -4.43
N GLY A 432 40.60 23.33 -5.58
CA GLY A 432 40.56 24.59 -6.31
C GLY A 432 39.57 25.59 -5.72
N SER A 433 40.06 26.80 -5.45
CA SER A 433 39.26 27.87 -4.84
C SER A 433 38.03 28.25 -5.65
N ASP A 434 38.07 28.10 -6.97
CA ASP A 434 37.00 28.49 -7.89
C ASP A 434 35.80 27.53 -7.85
N PHE A 435 35.95 26.36 -7.24
CA PHE A 435 34.92 25.32 -7.19
C PHE A 435 34.33 25.09 -5.80
N SER A 436 34.83 25.80 -4.78
CA SER A 436 34.31 25.70 -3.42
C SER A 436 33.05 26.54 -3.22
N TYR A 437 31.92 25.94 -2.84
CA TYR A 437 30.64 26.63 -2.67
C TYR A 437 29.82 26.15 -1.46
N SER A 438 28.81 26.95 -1.10
CA SER A 438 27.65 26.53 -0.30
C SER A 438 26.39 26.62 -1.16
N GLY A 439 25.54 25.60 -1.07
CA GLY A 439 24.42 25.39 -1.97
C GLY A 439 23.10 25.15 -1.24
N HIS A 440 22.03 25.67 -1.81
CA HIS A 440 20.65 25.44 -1.39
C HIS A 440 19.88 24.87 -2.57
N ARG A 441 19.12 23.80 -2.35
CA ARG A 441 18.36 23.15 -3.41
C ARG A 441 16.93 22.91 -3.01
N LEU A 442 16.01 23.31 -3.89
CA LEU A 442 14.59 23.02 -3.76
C LEU A 442 14.20 21.98 -4.81
N LEU A 443 13.39 21.01 -4.37
CA LEU A 443 12.92 19.88 -5.16
C LEU A 443 11.40 19.89 -5.20
N VAL A 444 10.81 19.79 -6.38
CA VAL A 444 9.38 19.61 -6.59
C VAL A 444 9.18 18.46 -7.55
N GLY A 445 8.43 17.44 -7.13
CA GLY A 445 8.13 16.27 -7.95
C GLY A 445 6.64 16.05 -8.07
N GLY A 446 6.19 15.59 -9.22
CA GLY A 446 4.84 15.16 -9.49
C GLY A 446 4.85 13.83 -10.24
N LEU A 447 4.06 12.86 -9.80
CA LEU A 447 3.80 11.62 -10.51
C LEU A 447 2.30 11.46 -10.68
N TYR A 448 1.86 11.14 -11.90
CA TYR A 448 0.49 10.79 -12.22
C TYR A 448 0.44 9.45 -12.94
N THR A 449 -0.37 8.53 -12.43
CA THR A 449 -0.69 7.27 -13.12
C THR A 449 -2.05 7.41 -13.81
N PHE A 450 -2.07 7.29 -15.13
CA PHE A 450 -3.31 7.36 -15.90
C PHE A 450 -4.20 6.15 -15.62
N PRO A 451 -5.54 6.28 -15.72
CA PRO A 451 -6.46 5.19 -15.42
C PRO A 451 -6.50 4.10 -16.51
N TRP A 452 -5.81 4.28 -17.63
CA TRP A 452 -5.71 3.30 -18.72
C TRP A 452 -4.26 2.88 -18.95
N GLY A 453 -4.06 1.61 -19.30
CA GLY A 453 -2.80 1.11 -19.85
C GLY A 453 -1.58 1.18 -18.92
N GLY A 454 -1.75 1.52 -17.64
CA GLY A 454 -0.64 1.67 -16.68
C GLY A 454 0.33 2.80 -17.02
N THR A 455 -0.06 3.72 -17.93
CA THR A 455 0.76 4.85 -18.35
C THR A 455 1.07 5.75 -17.16
N ARG A 456 2.30 6.26 -17.08
CA ARG A 456 2.72 7.16 -15.99
C ARG A 456 3.37 8.41 -16.56
N PHE A 457 3.00 9.56 -16.02
CA PHE A 457 3.68 10.82 -16.27
C PHE A 457 4.35 11.32 -15.01
N ARG A 458 5.63 11.62 -15.10
CA ARG A 458 6.44 12.19 -14.03
C ARG A 458 6.97 13.55 -14.48
N TYR A 459 6.94 14.51 -13.58
CA TYR A 459 7.59 15.80 -13.75
C TYR A 459 8.35 16.16 -12.47
N ASP A 460 9.66 16.37 -12.60
CA ASP A 460 10.51 16.88 -11.53
C ASP A 460 11.05 18.25 -11.92
N TYR A 461 11.01 19.17 -10.99
CA TYR A 461 11.64 20.47 -11.06
C TYR A 461 12.60 20.61 -9.88
N GLN A 462 13.83 20.99 -10.20
CA GLN A 462 14.86 21.26 -9.22
C GLN A 462 15.45 22.64 -9.50
N VAL A 463 15.73 23.39 -8.44
CA VAL A 463 16.54 24.61 -8.50
C VAL A 463 17.63 24.54 -7.45
N HIS A 464 18.87 24.80 -7.84
CA HIS A 464 20.06 24.78 -7.00
C HIS A 464 20.78 26.13 -7.07
N TRP A 465 20.74 26.88 -5.96
CA TRP A 465 21.49 28.10 -5.79
C TRP A 465 22.86 27.77 -5.21
N ARG A 466 23.94 28.19 -5.86
CA ARG A 466 25.32 27.98 -5.40
C ARG A 466 26.02 29.33 -5.28
N GLY A 467 26.49 29.62 -4.06
CA GLY A 467 27.36 30.77 -3.79
C GLY A 467 28.80 30.29 -3.64
N TYR A 468 29.68 30.67 -4.56
CA TYR A 468 31.08 30.29 -4.52
C TYR A 468 31.84 31.17 -3.52
N ARG A 469 32.67 30.53 -2.69
CA ARG A 469 33.26 31.16 -1.49
C ARG A 469 34.41 32.12 -1.82
N SER A 470 35.11 31.87 -2.91
CA SER A 470 36.30 32.63 -3.34
C SER A 470 36.00 33.53 -4.53
N LEU A 471 36.83 34.56 -4.70
CA LEU A 471 36.87 35.34 -5.94
C LEU A 471 37.36 34.41 -7.06
N ASN A 472 36.65 34.40 -8.19
CA ASN A 472 36.98 33.54 -9.31
C ASN A 472 38.26 34.03 -10.00
N LEU A 473 39.24 33.15 -10.17
CA LEU A 473 40.56 33.52 -10.68
C LEU A 473 40.71 33.38 -12.19
N ALA A 474 39.86 32.61 -12.87
CA ALA A 474 39.87 32.56 -14.34
C ALA A 474 39.00 33.64 -15.00
N PHE A 475 37.90 34.03 -14.36
CA PHE A 475 36.84 34.79 -15.02
C PHE A 475 36.29 35.93 -14.13
N PRO A 476 35.76 37.01 -14.74
CA PRO A 476 35.72 37.28 -16.18
C PRO A 476 37.12 37.54 -16.76
N SER A 477 37.31 37.24 -18.04
CA SER A 477 38.63 37.24 -18.69
C SER A 477 39.34 38.60 -18.68
N THR A 478 38.57 39.70 -18.59
CA THR A 478 39.06 41.07 -18.56
C THR A 478 39.31 41.61 -17.15
N ALA A 479 38.88 40.91 -16.10
CA ALA A 479 38.98 41.34 -14.71
C ALA A 479 39.01 40.13 -13.75
N SER A 480 39.92 39.19 -14.00
CA SER A 480 40.11 38.00 -13.18
C SER A 480 40.37 38.34 -11.71
N GLY A 481 39.80 37.56 -10.79
CA GLY A 481 39.96 37.75 -9.34
C GLY A 481 39.12 38.87 -8.74
N THR A 482 38.19 39.47 -9.49
CA THR A 482 37.36 40.60 -9.00
C THR A 482 35.92 40.23 -8.64
N VAL A 483 35.42 39.09 -9.13
CA VAL A 483 34.02 38.67 -8.99
C VAL A 483 33.93 37.33 -8.28
N ARG A 484 33.01 37.19 -7.31
CA ARG A 484 32.61 35.87 -6.78
C ARG A 484 31.51 35.30 -7.64
N ARG A 485 31.62 34.02 -7.98
CA ARG A 485 30.62 33.33 -8.81
C ARG A 485 29.35 33.05 -8.01
N GLU A 486 28.21 33.27 -8.64
CA GLU A 486 26.90 32.86 -8.17
C GLU A 486 26.16 32.18 -9.31
N ASP A 487 25.60 31.01 -9.02
CA ASP A 487 24.89 30.19 -9.99
C ASP A 487 23.50 29.82 -9.49
N THR A 488 22.53 29.87 -10.38
CA THR A 488 21.21 29.28 -10.20
C THR A 488 20.99 28.23 -11.28
N GLU A 489 21.11 26.96 -10.90
CA GLU A 489 20.89 25.83 -11.81
C GLU A 489 19.47 25.31 -11.67
N GLN A 490 18.69 25.43 -12.74
CA GLN A 490 17.32 24.94 -12.86
C GLN A 490 17.31 23.70 -13.74
N MET A 491 16.69 22.63 -13.25
CA MET A 491 16.51 21.38 -13.98
C MET A 491 15.03 21.03 -14.05
N HIS A 492 14.51 20.90 -15.27
CA HIS A 492 13.19 20.35 -15.54
C HIS A 492 13.37 18.95 -16.12
N PHE A 493 12.66 17.97 -15.58
CA PHE A 493 12.64 16.61 -16.10
C PHE A 493 11.19 16.15 -16.24
N ALA A 494 10.76 15.85 -17.46
CA ALA A 494 9.46 15.28 -17.75
C ALA A 494 9.63 13.89 -18.36
N ARG A 495 8.86 12.91 -17.90
CA ARG A 495 8.90 11.53 -18.38
C ARG A 495 7.50 10.96 -18.53
N LEU A 496 7.19 10.45 -19.72
CA LEU A 496 5.99 9.68 -19.99
C LEU A 496 6.39 8.23 -20.23
N GLU A 497 5.92 7.31 -19.40
CA GLU A 497 6.22 5.89 -19.46
C GLU A 497 4.97 5.10 -19.86
N GLN A 498 5.13 4.18 -20.80
CA GLN A 498 4.12 3.25 -21.23
C GLN A 498 4.62 1.81 -21.02
N PRO A 499 4.01 1.07 -20.09
CA PRO A 499 4.23 -0.37 -19.99
C PRO A 499 3.74 -1.08 -21.26
N LEU A 500 4.51 -2.09 -21.69
CA LEU A 500 4.24 -2.96 -22.82
C LEU A 500 4.26 -4.43 -22.36
N PRO A 501 3.71 -5.37 -23.16
CA PRO A 501 3.83 -6.80 -22.90
C PRO A 501 5.29 -7.26 -22.74
N TYR A 502 5.49 -8.42 -22.10
CA TYR A 502 6.81 -9.05 -21.91
C TYR A 502 7.82 -8.21 -21.10
N ASN A 503 7.33 -7.46 -20.11
CA ASN A 503 8.13 -6.61 -19.21
C ASN A 503 8.92 -5.51 -19.91
N PHE A 504 8.43 -5.02 -21.04
CA PHE A 504 8.99 -3.84 -21.69
C PHE A 504 8.29 -2.57 -21.20
N VAL A 505 9.03 -1.48 -21.15
CA VAL A 505 8.53 -0.13 -20.91
C VAL A 505 9.15 0.79 -21.94
N VAL A 506 8.33 1.55 -22.67
CA VAL A 506 8.81 2.64 -23.52
C VAL A 506 8.62 3.94 -22.77
N SER A 507 9.63 4.80 -22.81
CA SER A 507 9.59 6.12 -22.18
C SER A 507 10.01 7.22 -23.14
N LEU A 508 9.19 8.27 -23.19
CA LEU A 508 9.54 9.56 -23.76
C LEU A 508 9.98 10.47 -22.62
N GLN A 509 11.13 11.10 -22.75
CA GLN A 509 11.69 11.95 -21.69
C GLN A 509 12.16 13.28 -22.28
N TYR A 510 12.00 14.34 -21.51
CA TYR A 510 12.51 15.67 -21.81
C TYR A 510 13.23 16.21 -20.59
N GLN A 511 14.45 16.68 -20.80
CA GLN A 511 15.26 17.31 -19.77
C GLN A 511 15.68 18.70 -20.26
N ARG A 512 15.50 19.71 -19.42
CA ARG A 512 16.07 21.04 -19.62
C ARG A 512 16.96 21.37 -18.44
N ILE A 513 18.21 21.72 -18.71
CA ILE A 513 19.13 22.30 -17.74
C ILE A 513 19.35 23.75 -18.14
N GLN A 514 19.20 24.66 -17.18
CA GLN A 514 19.52 26.08 -17.34
C GLN A 514 20.36 26.50 -16.15
N ASN A 515 21.59 26.93 -16.37
CA ASN A 515 22.45 27.50 -15.34
C ASN A 515 22.58 28.99 -15.58
N ASP A 516 21.90 29.80 -14.77
CA ASP A 516 22.03 31.25 -14.79
C ASP A 516 23.22 31.62 -13.90
N SER A 517 24.30 32.16 -14.49
CA SER A 517 25.51 32.54 -13.77
C SER A 517 25.86 34.01 -13.97
N ASN A 518 26.41 34.65 -12.94
CA ASN A 518 26.98 35.99 -13.08
C ASN A 518 28.31 36.01 -13.86
N LEU A 519 28.86 34.84 -14.19
CA LEU A 519 30.01 34.67 -15.06
C LEU A 519 29.58 34.05 -16.38
N ALA A 520 29.74 34.81 -17.47
CA ALA A 520 29.23 34.46 -18.80
C ALA A 520 29.65 33.05 -19.28
N VAL A 521 30.85 32.58 -18.96
CA VAL A 521 31.35 31.25 -19.36
C VAL A 521 30.55 30.08 -18.76
N TYR A 522 29.88 30.31 -17.61
CA TYR A 522 29.08 29.32 -16.91
C TYR A 522 27.57 29.51 -17.13
N ASP A 523 27.15 30.58 -17.82
CA ASP A 523 25.76 30.82 -18.17
C ASP A 523 25.38 30.02 -19.42
N TYR A 524 24.53 29.00 -19.31
CA TYR A 524 24.13 28.15 -20.45
C TYR A 524 22.75 27.53 -20.27
N ALA A 525 22.16 27.08 -21.39
CA ALA A 525 20.98 26.22 -21.39
C ALA A 525 21.19 25.01 -22.31
N GLN A 526 20.55 23.89 -21.96
CA GLN A 526 20.57 22.65 -22.72
C GLN A 526 19.20 21.98 -22.66
N ASN A 527 18.71 21.52 -23.81
CA ASN A 527 17.52 20.71 -23.95
C ASN A 527 17.92 19.32 -24.47
N ILE A 528 17.42 18.27 -23.82
CA ILE A 528 17.65 16.90 -24.21
C ILE A 528 16.32 16.14 -24.28
N PHE A 529 16.09 15.48 -25.40
CA PHE A 529 14.93 14.62 -25.62
C PHE A 529 15.41 13.17 -25.70
N TYR A 530 14.68 12.26 -25.06
CA TYR A 530 15.02 10.84 -25.01
C TYR A 530 13.82 10.00 -25.44
N LEU A 531 14.11 8.93 -26.19
CA LEU A 531 13.21 7.81 -26.41
C LEU A 531 13.94 6.54 -25.97
N VAL A 532 13.46 5.90 -24.91
CA VAL A 532 14.13 4.74 -24.31
C VAL A 532 13.16 3.59 -24.12
N THR A 533 13.56 2.42 -24.61
CA THR A 533 12.88 1.16 -24.33
C THR A 533 13.69 0.40 -23.27
N THR A 534 13.05 0.03 -22.18
CA THR A 534 13.64 -0.73 -21.08
C THR A 534 12.94 -2.07 -20.94
N TRP A 535 13.71 -3.14 -20.86
CA TRP A 535 13.25 -4.46 -20.47
C TRP A 535 13.62 -4.73 -19.02
N THR A 536 12.74 -5.38 -18.26
CA THR A 536 12.99 -5.77 -16.86
C THR A 536 12.75 -7.26 -16.63
N TYR A 537 13.65 -7.90 -15.88
CA TYR A 537 13.58 -9.30 -15.45
C TYR A 537 13.15 -9.42 -13.99
#